data_AF-A0A6G6WWC6-F1
#
_entry.id   AF-A0A6G6WWC6-F1
#
_cell.length_a   1.000
_cell.length_b   1.000
_cell.length_c   1.000
_cell.angle_alpha   90.00
_cell.angle_beta   90.00
_cell.angle_gamma   90.00
#
_symmetry.space_group_name_H-M   'P 1'
#
loop_
_entity.id
_entity.type
_entity.pdbx_description
1 polymer ?
#
loop_
_entity_poly.entity_id
_entity_poly.type
_entity_poly.pdbx_seq_one_letter_code
_entity_poly.pdbx_strand_id
1 'polypeptide(L)'
;MLEDEENSLTCQRWVKIMADFSADGVWDKQGELCHLADLPVSDALKQRISAWIDWYDREADADGPNVIPFDVRQFSEQGVAIARDVKRELTDWTVVYFDERRCNESILEGGPANRSYFEYEVKVGDVGDQ
;
A
#
# COMPACT_ATOMS: atom_id res chain seq x y z
N MET A 1 -13.78 -3.61 28.79
CA MET A 1 -14.27 -2.64 27.79
C MET A 1 -13.41 -1.38 27.89
N LEU A 2 -12.14 -1.46 27.53
CA LEU A 2 -11.18 -0.34 27.43
C LEU A 2 -9.95 -0.81 26.63
N GLU A 3 -10.14 -1.55 25.53
CA GLU A 3 -9.01 -1.99 24.68
C GLU A 3 -9.15 -1.51 23.23
N ASP A 4 -10.33 -1.04 22.81
CA ASP A 4 -10.58 -0.66 21.41
C ASP A 4 -10.12 0.77 21.03
N GLU A 5 -9.88 1.66 22.00
CA GLU A 5 -9.42 3.05 21.73
C GLU A 5 -7.89 3.20 21.67
N GLU A 6 -7.13 2.29 22.28
CA GLU A 6 -5.66 2.37 22.30
C GLU A 6 -5.02 1.75 21.05
N ASN A 7 -5.81 1.01 20.27
CA ASN A 7 -5.37 0.30 19.06
C ASN A 7 -5.76 1.00 17.75
N SER A 8 -6.44 2.16 17.81
CA SER A 8 -6.76 2.92 16.61
C SER A 8 -5.48 3.33 15.89
N LEU A 9 -5.49 3.25 14.55
CA LEU A 9 -4.39 3.66 13.67
C LEU A 9 -3.83 5.04 14.03
N THR A 10 -4.70 5.93 14.51
CA THR A 10 -4.40 7.28 14.98
C THR A 10 -3.50 7.36 16.21
N CYS A 11 -3.55 6.38 17.11
CA CYS A 11 -2.67 6.28 18.28
C CYS A 11 -1.28 5.78 17.89
N GLN A 12 -1.20 4.87 16.93
CA GLN A 12 0.08 4.26 16.53
C GLN A 12 0.87 5.15 15.56
N ARG A 13 0.19 6.03 14.82
CA ARG A 13 0.77 6.88 13.75
C ARG A 13 1.63 6.07 12.80
N TRP A 14 1.20 4.85 12.52
CA TRP A 14 1.92 3.91 11.69
C TRP A 14 0.90 3.22 10.80
N VAL A 15 1.19 3.16 9.50
CA VAL A 15 0.36 2.47 8.54
C VAL A 15 1.22 1.85 7.47
N LYS A 16 0.87 0.64 7.05
CA LYS A 16 1.45 -0.02 5.89
C LYS A 16 0.43 -0.08 4.77
N ILE A 17 0.84 0.40 3.60
CA ILE A 17 0.11 0.30 2.34
C ILE A 17 0.68 -0.90 1.59
N MET A 18 -0.14 -1.93 1.43
CA MET A 18 0.21 -3.18 0.76
C MET A 18 -1.03 -3.67 0.03
N ALA A 19 -0.98 -3.75 -1.29
CA ALA A 19 -2.02 -4.43 -2.05
C ALA A 19 -2.04 -5.91 -1.67
N ASP A 20 -3.23 -6.41 -1.35
CA ASP A 20 -3.46 -7.82 -1.08
C ASP A 20 -4.85 -8.16 -1.63
N PHE A 21 -4.99 -9.37 -2.19
CA PHE A 21 -6.22 -9.80 -2.85
C PHE A 21 -7.40 -9.77 -1.86
N SER A 22 -8.51 -9.13 -2.22
CA SER A 22 -9.68 -8.91 -1.34
C SER A 22 -9.40 -8.12 -0.04
N ALA A 23 -8.31 -7.33 0.03
CA ALA A 23 -8.02 -6.44 1.15
C ALA A 23 -8.17 -4.96 0.78
N ASP A 24 -8.48 -4.11 1.76
CA ASP A 24 -8.48 -2.64 1.61
C ASP A 24 -7.08 -2.04 1.33
N GLY A 25 -6.04 -2.87 1.36
CA GLY A 25 -4.66 -2.49 1.07
C GLY A 25 -3.95 -1.75 2.22
N VAL A 26 -4.57 -1.73 3.41
CA VAL A 26 -4.12 -0.97 4.58
C VAL A 26 -3.92 -1.91 5.76
N TRP A 27 -2.77 -1.77 6.42
CA TRP A 27 -2.37 -2.60 7.55
C TRP A 27 -1.83 -1.74 8.70
N ASP A 28 -2.20 -2.09 9.92
CA ASP A 28 -1.62 -1.54 11.14
C ASP A 28 -0.23 -2.12 11.44
N LYS A 29 0.50 -1.51 12.37
CA LYS A 29 1.83 -1.95 12.85
C LYS A 29 1.83 -3.39 13.36
N GLN A 30 0.71 -3.86 13.90
CA GLN A 30 0.56 -5.24 14.33
C GLN A 30 0.37 -6.23 13.17
N GLY A 31 0.24 -5.73 11.94
CA GLY A 31 -0.11 -6.54 10.78
C GLY A 31 -1.59 -6.93 10.76
N GLU A 32 -2.44 -6.13 11.43
CA GLU A 32 -3.89 -6.27 11.34
C GLU A 32 -4.40 -5.49 10.13
N LEU A 33 -5.34 -6.08 9.40
CA LEU A 33 -5.95 -5.46 8.24
C LEU A 33 -6.89 -4.35 8.73
N CYS A 34 -6.67 -3.14 8.22
CA CYS A 34 -7.46 -1.97 8.59
C CYS A 34 -8.29 -1.49 7.42
N HIS A 35 -9.38 -0.81 7.76
CA HIS A 35 -10.19 -0.17 6.74
C HIS A 35 -9.57 1.15 6.32
N LEU A 36 -9.62 1.40 5.00
CA LEU A 36 -9.23 2.66 4.40
C LEU A 36 -10.01 3.86 4.97
N ALA A 37 -11.25 3.63 5.44
CA ALA A 37 -12.08 4.64 6.08
C ALA A 37 -11.45 5.17 7.38
N ASP A 38 -10.66 4.36 8.08
CA ASP A 38 -10.04 4.64 9.37
C ASP A 38 -8.80 5.54 9.25
N LEU A 39 -8.20 5.60 8.04
CA LEU A 39 -7.14 6.56 7.74
C LEU A 39 -7.69 7.99 7.75
N PRO A 40 -7.09 8.92 8.52
CA PRO A 40 -7.44 10.33 8.51
C PRO A 40 -6.81 11.05 7.29
N VAL A 41 -7.06 10.54 6.08
CA VAL A 41 -6.66 11.12 4.78
C VAL A 41 -7.88 11.61 4.01
N SER A 42 -7.65 12.40 2.97
CA SER A 42 -8.72 12.91 2.10
C SER A 42 -9.48 11.80 1.39
N ASP A 43 -10.80 11.97 1.20
CA ASP A 43 -11.65 11.02 0.47
C ASP A 43 -11.17 10.76 -0.97
N ALA A 44 -10.53 11.74 -1.59
CA ALA A 44 -9.91 11.58 -2.91
C ALA A 44 -8.80 10.52 -2.89
N LEU A 45 -8.03 10.44 -1.80
CA LEU A 45 -6.97 9.46 -1.63
C LEU A 45 -7.52 8.07 -1.39
N LYS A 46 -8.59 8.00 -0.57
CA LYS A 46 -9.32 6.76 -0.33
C LYS A 46 -9.87 6.20 -1.66
N GLN A 47 -10.46 7.05 -2.49
CA GLN A 47 -10.91 6.63 -3.81
C GLN A 47 -9.77 6.13 -4.71
N ARG A 48 -8.57 6.73 -4.64
CA ARG A 48 -7.41 6.24 -5.40
C ARG A 48 -6.92 4.87 -4.94
N ILE A 49 -6.87 4.63 -3.63
CA ILE A 49 -6.51 3.31 -3.07
C ILE A 49 -7.56 2.28 -3.47
N SER A 50 -8.83 2.59 -3.28
CA SER A 50 -9.93 1.69 -3.65
C SER A 50 -9.91 1.36 -5.15
N ALA A 51 -9.68 2.33 -6.04
CA ALA A 51 -9.54 2.09 -7.47
C ALA A 51 -8.30 1.25 -7.82
N TRP A 52 -7.21 1.40 -7.07
CA TRP A 52 -6.00 0.61 -7.25
C TRP A 52 -6.21 -0.86 -6.86
N ILE A 53 -6.89 -1.12 -5.74
CA ILE A 53 -7.28 -2.48 -5.34
C ILE A 53 -8.30 -3.08 -6.32
N ASP A 54 -9.31 -2.33 -6.77
CA ASP A 54 -10.27 -2.79 -7.79
C ASP A 54 -9.56 -3.21 -9.07
N TRP A 55 -8.52 -2.48 -9.48
CA TRP A 55 -7.71 -2.85 -10.63
C TRP A 55 -6.93 -4.15 -10.39
N TYR A 56 -6.33 -4.33 -9.19
CA TYR A 56 -5.68 -5.59 -8.82
C TYR A 56 -6.64 -6.77 -8.88
N ASP A 57 -7.82 -6.63 -8.26
CA ASP A 57 -8.83 -7.69 -8.17
C ASP A 57 -9.32 -8.12 -9.55
N ARG A 58 -9.57 -7.14 -10.44
CA ARG A 58 -9.99 -7.40 -11.83
C ARG A 58 -8.94 -8.12 -12.66
N GLU A 59 -7.67 -7.77 -12.47
CA GLU A 59 -6.58 -8.42 -13.20
C GLU A 59 -6.24 -9.79 -12.61
N ALA A 60 -6.40 -9.97 -11.29
CA ALA A 60 -6.22 -11.24 -10.61
C ALA A 60 -7.37 -12.23 -10.91
N ASP A 61 -8.60 -11.75 -11.06
CA ASP A 61 -9.78 -12.52 -11.47
C ASP A 61 -9.83 -12.75 -13.00
N ALA A 62 -9.03 -12.03 -13.78
CA ALA A 62 -8.96 -12.23 -15.21
C ALA A 62 -8.42 -13.65 -15.52
N ASP A 63 -9.34 -14.56 -15.84
CA ASP A 63 -9.05 -15.90 -16.35
C ASP A 63 -9.51 -16.02 -17.80
N GLY A 64 -8.61 -16.39 -18.71
CA GLY A 64 -8.95 -16.62 -20.10
C GLY A 64 -7.79 -16.49 -21.10
N PRO A 65 -8.02 -16.89 -22.37
CA PRO A 65 -6.98 -16.92 -23.40
C PRO A 65 -6.51 -15.53 -23.86
N ASN A 66 -7.16 -14.46 -23.40
CA ASN A 66 -6.87 -13.07 -23.74
C ASN A 66 -6.47 -12.24 -22.52
N VAL A 67 -6.04 -12.91 -21.44
CA VAL A 67 -5.44 -12.29 -20.26
C VAL A 67 -4.25 -11.45 -20.68
N ILE A 68 -4.34 -10.16 -20.38
CA ILE A 68 -3.21 -9.25 -20.50
C ILE A 68 -2.29 -9.57 -19.31
N PRO A 69 -0.96 -9.68 -19.51
CA PRO A 69 -0.06 -9.89 -18.39
C PRO A 69 -0.20 -8.74 -17.40
N PHE A 70 -0.44 -9.06 -16.13
CA PHE A 70 -0.58 -8.06 -15.08
C PHE A 70 0.68 -7.18 -15.01
N ASP A 71 0.49 -5.88 -15.25
CA ASP A 71 1.57 -4.90 -15.32
C ASP A 71 2.00 -4.48 -13.90
N VAL A 72 2.65 -5.40 -13.19
CA VAL A 72 3.10 -5.21 -11.78
C VAL A 72 3.97 -3.96 -11.60
N ARG A 73 4.65 -3.51 -12.67
CA ARG A 73 5.43 -2.27 -12.67
C ARG A 73 4.51 -1.05 -12.54
N GLN A 74 3.57 -0.90 -13.46
CA GLN A 74 2.62 0.21 -13.44
C GLN A 74 1.77 0.18 -12.16
N PHE A 75 1.39 -1.02 -11.73
CA PHE A 75 0.69 -1.23 -10.47
C PHE A 75 1.51 -0.72 -9.28
N SER A 76 2.79 -1.11 -9.18
CA SER A 76 3.65 -0.68 -8.09
C SER A 76 3.94 0.82 -8.15
N GLU A 77 4.08 1.41 -9.34
CA GLU A 77 4.25 2.86 -9.50
C GLU A 77 3.03 3.64 -8.98
N GLN A 78 1.82 3.15 -9.26
CA GLN A 78 0.58 3.72 -8.71
C GLN A 78 0.51 3.58 -7.19
N GLY A 79 0.85 2.40 -6.66
CA GLY A 79 0.91 2.15 -5.21
C GLY A 79 1.90 3.06 -4.48
N VAL A 80 3.09 3.26 -5.05
CA VAL A 80 4.09 4.21 -4.52
C VAL A 80 3.57 5.64 -4.54
N ALA A 81 2.94 6.06 -5.65
CA ALA A 81 2.37 7.41 -5.76
C ALA A 81 1.30 7.65 -4.70
N ILE A 82 0.42 6.67 -4.50
CA ILE A 82 -0.60 6.67 -3.45
C ILE A 82 0.04 6.76 -2.07
N ALA A 83 0.99 5.88 -1.73
CA ALA A 83 1.63 5.86 -0.43
C ALA A 83 2.42 7.16 -0.14
N ARG A 84 2.96 7.80 -1.19
CA ARG A 84 3.55 9.15 -1.11
C ARG A 84 2.51 10.19 -0.78
N ASP A 85 1.37 10.20 -1.44
CA ASP A 85 0.29 11.13 -1.11
C ASP A 85 -0.27 10.88 0.31
N VAL A 86 -0.39 9.61 0.74
CA VAL A 86 -0.74 9.27 2.14
C VAL A 86 0.27 9.91 3.10
N LYS A 87 1.57 9.75 2.83
CA LYS A 87 2.64 10.34 3.64
C LYS A 87 2.63 11.87 3.61
N ARG A 88 2.17 12.49 2.52
CA ARG A 88 1.99 13.95 2.42
C ARG A 88 0.89 14.45 3.33
N GLU A 89 -0.25 13.77 3.36
CA GLU A 89 -1.33 14.12 4.29
C GLU A 89 -0.97 13.76 5.74
N LEU A 90 -0.30 12.62 5.94
CA LEU A 90 0.11 12.09 7.23
C LEU A 90 1.62 12.25 7.46
N THR A 91 2.10 13.49 7.41
CA THR A 91 3.54 13.77 7.52
C THR A 91 4.12 13.25 8.85
N ASP A 92 3.36 13.34 9.93
CA ASP A 92 3.73 12.88 11.28
C ASP A 92 3.67 11.35 11.46
N TRP A 93 3.14 10.62 10.47
CA TRP A 93 2.95 9.17 10.56
C TRP A 93 4.01 8.40 9.80
N THR A 94 4.41 7.23 10.30
CA THR A 94 5.22 6.28 9.54
C THR A 94 4.34 5.58 8.52
N VAL A 95 4.56 5.87 7.23
CA VAL A 95 3.88 5.20 6.13
C VAL A 95 4.87 4.22 5.51
N VAL A 96 4.61 2.93 5.62
CA VAL A 96 5.39 1.87 4.98
C VAL A 96 4.68 1.45 3.70
N TYR A 97 5.41 1.32 2.60
CA TYR A 97 4.89 0.79 1.36
C TYR A 97 5.50 -0.58 1.07
N PHE A 98 4.65 -1.51 0.64
CA PHE A 98 5.06 -2.81 0.14
C PHE A 98 5.10 -2.80 -1.39
N ASP A 99 6.29 -2.94 -1.94
CA ASP A 99 6.59 -2.91 -3.36
C ASP A 99 6.43 -4.31 -3.95
N GLU A 100 5.21 -4.57 -4.43
CA GLU A 100 4.81 -5.82 -5.10
C GLU A 100 5.77 -6.20 -6.22
N ARG A 101 6.23 -5.23 -7.02
CA ARG A 101 7.21 -5.46 -8.08
C ARG A 101 8.50 -6.02 -7.51
N ARG A 102 9.08 -5.41 -6.47
CA ARG A 102 10.31 -5.92 -5.86
C ARG A 102 10.13 -7.27 -5.18
N CYS A 103 8.96 -7.53 -4.60
CA CYS A 103 8.61 -8.84 -4.05
C CYS A 103 8.59 -9.89 -5.17
N ASN A 104 7.92 -9.59 -6.28
CA ASN A 104 7.84 -10.45 -7.45
C ASN A 104 9.21 -10.67 -8.11
N GLU A 105 10.03 -9.62 -8.27
CA GLU A 105 11.44 -9.72 -8.71
C GLU A 105 12.25 -10.63 -7.75
N SER A 106 12.05 -10.50 -6.43
CA SER A 106 12.74 -11.37 -5.46
C SER A 106 12.33 -12.84 -5.56
N ILE A 107 11.05 -13.12 -5.82
CA ILE A 107 10.53 -14.50 -5.94
C ILE A 107 10.95 -15.13 -7.26
N LEU A 108 10.83 -14.39 -8.37
CA LEU A 108 11.08 -14.90 -9.72
C LEU A 108 12.57 -14.94 -10.08
N GLU A 109 13.33 -13.92 -9.70
CA GLU A 109 14.73 -13.77 -10.09
C GLU A 109 15.72 -14.27 -9.01
N GLY A 110 15.21 -14.85 -7.92
CA GLY A 110 16.03 -15.30 -6.79
C GLY A 110 16.72 -14.15 -6.07
N GLY A 111 16.09 -12.97 -6.07
CA GLY A 111 16.58 -11.77 -5.42
C GLY A 111 16.62 -11.88 -3.89
N PRO A 112 17.07 -10.82 -3.20
CA PRO A 112 17.22 -10.85 -1.75
C PRO A 112 15.86 -11.00 -1.07
N ALA A 113 15.66 -12.14 -0.38
CA ALA A 113 14.46 -12.46 0.41
C ALA A 113 14.27 -11.57 1.67
N ASN A 114 14.98 -10.44 1.76
CA ASN A 114 14.85 -9.52 2.86
C ASN A 114 13.60 -8.67 2.68
N ARG A 115 12.74 -8.67 3.69
CA ARG A 115 11.55 -7.82 3.77
C ARG A 115 11.85 -6.35 3.52
N SER A 116 12.97 -5.85 4.04
CA SER A 116 13.43 -4.47 3.81
C SER A 116 13.76 -4.12 2.36
N TYR A 117 13.79 -5.09 1.44
CA TYR A 117 14.00 -4.84 0.01
C TYR A 117 12.73 -4.33 -0.67
N PHE A 118 11.58 -4.92 -0.34
CA PHE A 118 10.27 -4.60 -0.89
C PHE A 118 9.39 -3.81 0.09
N GLU A 119 9.62 -3.87 1.40
CA GLU A 119 8.98 -3.01 2.40
C GLU A 119 9.89 -1.84 2.75
N TYR A 120 9.46 -0.61 2.46
CA TYR A 120 10.20 0.59 2.85
C TYR A 120 9.29 1.70 3.34
N GLU A 121 9.79 2.48 4.30
CA GLU A 121 9.13 3.70 4.74
C GLU A 121 9.15 4.73 3.61
N VAL A 122 7.97 5.20 3.23
CA VAL A 122 7.81 6.33 2.34
C VAL A 122 8.16 7.60 3.11
N LYS A 123 9.15 8.34 2.61
CA LYS A 123 9.54 9.63 3.17
C LYS A 123 8.91 10.76 2.36
N VAL A 124 8.30 11.71 3.07
CA VAL A 124 7.98 13.02 2.48
C VAL A 124 9.30 13.75 2.35
N GLY A 125 9.82 13.78 1.13
CA GLY A 125 11.16 14.29 0.87
C GLY A 125 11.62 13.93 -0.52
N ASP A 126 10.89 14.41 -1.53
CA ASP A 126 11.44 14.91 -2.80
C ASP A 126 10.32 15.66 -3.55
N VAL A 127 9.79 16.72 -2.93
CA VAL A 127 9.31 17.84 -3.75
C VAL A 127 10.57 18.64 -4.03
N GLY A 128 11.24 18.26 -5.12
CA GLY A 128 12.11 19.19 -5.82
C GLY A 128 11.28 20.42 -6.13
N ASP A 129 11.56 21.48 -5.40
CA ASP A 129 11.37 22.84 -5.86
C ASP A 129 12.08 22.93 -7.23
N GLN A 130 11.30 23.01 -8.30
CA GLN A 130 11.79 23.28 -9.66
C GLN A 130 10.78 24.15 -10.39
#